data_AF-A0A813DQ20-F1
#
_entry.id   AF-A0A813DQ20-F1
#
_cell.length_a   1.000
_cell.length_b   1.000
_cell.length_c   1.000
_cell.angle_alpha   90.00
_cell.angle_beta   90.00
_cell.angle_gamma   90.00
#
_symmetry.space_group_name_H-M   'P 1'
#
loop_
_entity.id
_entity.type
_entity.pdbx_description
1 polymer ?
#
loop_
_entity_poly.entity_id
_entity_poly.type
_entity_poly.pdbx_seq_one_letter_code
_entity_poly.pdbx_strand_id
1 'polypeptide(L)'
;MLRKALCAVETLYRPGSFPGRPGSDLLHIASEDASEESGSWHYLVTDSSGIRPRQCATYGSGSKLGTRHRFTAGSIVVIDKRRRSGWTRWLKVAQDDDDCWLFDISPKDRKVRMVEVEFQSGEWSYEVCVDHLDVLPRPEFGRSSASVSCKVVPIEQGKVVTVLERVRPVAGRGAFLSVAELGGWVSLT
;
A
#
# COMPACT_ATOMS: atom_id res chain seq x y z
N MET A 1 7.86 24.19 11.48
CA MET A 1 8.62 22.92 11.56
C MET A 1 7.62 21.80 11.77
N LEU A 2 7.43 20.88 10.80
CA LEU A 2 6.64 19.67 11.07
C LEU A 2 7.50 18.72 11.91
N ARG A 3 7.09 18.45 13.15
CA ARG A 3 7.66 17.36 13.95
C ARG A 3 7.00 16.07 13.49
N LYS A 4 7.77 14.99 13.36
CA LYS A 4 7.20 13.66 13.11
C LYS A 4 6.34 13.26 14.31
N ALA A 5 5.16 12.70 14.05
CA ALA A 5 4.22 12.34 15.11
C ALA A 5 4.71 11.18 15.99
N LEU A 6 5.44 10.23 15.38
CA LEU A 6 6.05 9.09 16.06
C LEU A 6 7.53 9.01 15.69
N CYS A 7 8.38 8.71 16.67
CA CYS A 7 9.79 8.38 16.48
C CYS A 7 10.03 6.93 16.87
N ALA A 8 10.79 6.20 16.07
CA ALA A 8 11.19 4.84 16.46
C ALA A 8 12.07 4.92 17.70
N VAL A 9 11.73 4.17 18.74
CA VAL A 9 12.64 3.97 19.88
C VAL A 9 13.64 2.93 19.41
N GLU A 10 14.94 3.17 19.60
CA GLU A 10 15.99 2.20 19.28
C GLU A 10 15.68 0.86 19.93
N THR A 11 15.05 -0.01 19.15
CA THR A 11 14.88 -1.41 19.47
C THR A 11 16.10 -2.08 18.86
N LEU A 12 16.85 -2.83 19.67
CA LEU A 12 17.99 -3.65 19.27
C LEU A 12 17.52 -4.76 18.31
N TYR A 13 17.07 -4.40 17.10
CA TYR A 13 16.65 -5.32 16.07
C TYR A 13 17.75 -5.37 15.02
N ARG A 14 18.45 -6.51 14.96
CA ARG A 14 19.44 -6.77 13.93
C ARG A 14 18.71 -6.88 12.58
N PRO A 15 18.95 -5.99 11.61
CA PRO A 15 18.39 -6.16 10.28
C PRO A 15 18.95 -7.44 9.67
N GLY A 16 18.06 -8.34 9.24
CA GLY A 16 18.42 -9.38 8.30
C GLY A 16 18.83 -8.72 6.98
N SER A 17 20.11 -8.84 6.64
CA SER A 17 20.66 -8.36 5.37
C SER A 17 19.97 -9.07 4.21
N PHE A 18 19.24 -8.32 3.38
CA PHE A 18 18.79 -8.83 2.10
C PHE A 18 19.95 -8.75 1.09
N PRO A 19 20.16 -9.79 0.27
CA PRO A 19 21.15 -9.74 -0.80
C PRO A 19 20.75 -8.65 -1.81
N GLY A 20 21.70 -7.75 -2.08
CA GLY A 20 21.56 -6.72 -3.11
C GLY A 20 21.31 -7.35 -4.47
N ARG A 21 20.38 -6.77 -5.23
CA ARG A 21 20.17 -7.14 -6.63
C ARG A 21 21.42 -6.79 -7.44
N PRO A 22 21.99 -7.71 -8.23
CA PRO A 22 23.02 -7.34 -9.18
C PRO A 22 22.39 -6.51 -10.30
N GLY A 23 23.01 -5.36 -10.57
CA GLY A 23 22.74 -4.60 -11.78
C GLY A 23 23.24 -5.37 -13.00
N SER A 24 22.50 -5.30 -14.09
CA SER A 24 23.09 -5.42 -15.42
C SER A 24 22.25 -4.63 -16.41
N ASP A 25 22.89 -3.61 -16.97
CA ASP A 25 22.55 -3.00 -18.24
C ASP A 25 22.60 -4.05 -19.35
N LEU A 26 21.62 -4.02 -20.26
CA LEU A 26 21.83 -4.12 -21.71
C LEU A 26 20.47 -4.00 -22.42
N LEU A 27 20.39 -3.01 -23.30
CA LEU A 27 19.22 -2.65 -24.09
C LEU A 27 18.93 -3.76 -25.12
N HIS A 28 17.82 -4.46 -24.91
CA HIS A 28 17.17 -5.28 -25.93
C HIS A 28 15.84 -4.60 -26.28
N ILE A 29 15.75 -4.07 -27.51
CA ILE A 29 14.49 -3.59 -28.07
C ILE A 29 13.71 -4.85 -28.48
N ALA A 30 13.13 -5.51 -27.48
CA ALA A 30 12.12 -6.52 -27.68
C ALA A 30 10.81 -5.80 -28.02
N SER A 31 10.03 -6.38 -28.92
CA SER A 31 8.61 -6.09 -29.09
C SER A 31 7.93 -5.87 -27.74
N GLU A 32 6.95 -4.98 -27.67
CA GLU A 32 6.06 -4.74 -26.51
C GLU A 32 5.18 -5.98 -26.20
N ASP A 33 5.76 -7.18 -26.27
CA ASP A 33 5.17 -8.41 -25.81
C ASP A 33 5.11 -8.33 -24.28
N ALA A 34 3.88 -8.42 -23.80
CA ALA A 34 3.51 -8.34 -22.41
C ALA A 34 4.16 -9.50 -21.62
N SER A 35 5.42 -9.36 -21.23
CA SER A 35 6.10 -10.30 -20.37
C SER A 35 5.40 -10.32 -19.03
N GLU A 36 4.77 -11.44 -18.70
CA GLU A 36 4.14 -11.66 -17.41
C GLU A 36 5.23 -11.95 -16.37
N GLU A 37 5.21 -11.18 -15.27
CA GLU A 37 6.08 -11.38 -14.12
C GLU A 37 5.32 -12.17 -13.06
N SER A 38 5.95 -13.21 -12.49
CA SER A 38 5.45 -13.91 -11.30
C SER A 38 6.28 -13.53 -10.07
N GLY A 39 5.65 -13.40 -8.91
CA GLY A 39 6.32 -12.99 -7.68
C GLY A 39 5.36 -12.80 -6.52
N SER A 40 5.73 -11.97 -5.54
CA SER A 40 4.86 -11.59 -4.43
C SER A 40 5.08 -10.12 -4.11
N TRP A 41 4.02 -9.33 -4.30
CA TRP A 41 4.04 -7.89 -4.10
C TRP A 41 2.83 -7.46 -3.28
N HIS A 42 2.98 -6.36 -2.56
CA HIS A 42 1.87 -5.73 -1.85
C HIS A 42 1.51 -4.42 -2.56
N TYR A 43 0.23 -4.21 -2.82
CA TYR A 43 -0.28 -2.97 -3.39
C TYR A 43 -1.34 -2.36 -2.48
N LEU A 44 -1.26 -1.05 -2.27
CA LEU A 44 -2.24 -0.28 -1.53
C LEU A 44 -3.23 0.37 -2.49
N VAL A 45 -4.52 0.18 -2.26
CA VAL A 45 -5.60 0.84 -3.02
C VAL A 45 -5.70 2.30 -2.61
N THR A 46 -5.45 3.21 -3.55
CA THR A 46 -5.47 4.67 -3.34
C THR A 46 -6.72 5.35 -3.90
N ASP A 47 -7.52 4.63 -4.69
CA ASP A 47 -8.77 5.14 -5.25
C ASP A 47 -9.82 5.32 -4.16
N SER A 48 -10.29 6.55 -3.94
CA SER A 48 -11.34 6.86 -2.97
C SER A 48 -12.67 6.15 -3.27
N SER A 49 -12.93 5.83 -4.54
CA SER A 49 -14.12 5.06 -4.95
C SER A 49 -13.92 3.55 -4.84
N GLY A 50 -12.71 3.10 -4.49
CA GLY A 50 -12.28 1.72 -4.57
C GLY A 50 -12.13 1.22 -6.01
N ILE A 51 -11.70 -0.04 -6.15
CA ILE A 51 -11.44 -0.68 -7.43
C ILE A 51 -12.29 -1.94 -7.53
N ARG A 52 -12.88 -2.16 -8.72
CA ARG A 52 -13.55 -3.41 -9.04
C ARG A 52 -12.57 -4.31 -9.82
N PRO A 53 -12.38 -5.56 -9.40
CA PRO A 53 -11.56 -6.51 -10.11
C PRO A 53 -12.20 -6.92 -11.42
N ARG A 54 -11.38 -7.55 -12.24
CA ARG A 54 -11.73 -7.98 -13.59
C ARG A 54 -11.30 -9.43 -13.79
N GLN A 55 -12.05 -10.16 -14.60
CA GLN A 55 -11.76 -11.53 -14.97
C GLN A 55 -10.48 -11.67 -15.79
N CYS A 56 -10.12 -10.63 -16.55
CA CYS A 56 -8.94 -10.63 -17.42
C CYS A 56 -8.16 -9.33 -17.28
N ALA A 57 -6.87 -9.38 -17.63
CA ALA A 57 -5.95 -8.25 -17.73
C ALA A 57 -6.28 -7.28 -18.90
N THR A 58 -7.56 -6.89 -19.05
CA THR A 58 -8.04 -6.01 -20.11
C THR A 58 -9.12 -5.05 -19.59
N TYR A 59 -9.20 -3.86 -20.20
CA TYR A 59 -10.11 -2.80 -19.74
C TYR A 59 -11.56 -2.92 -20.28
N GLY A 60 -11.86 -3.95 -21.08
CA GLY A 60 -13.17 -4.17 -21.70
C GLY A 60 -14.33 -4.16 -20.70
N SER A 61 -15.51 -3.71 -21.12
CA SER A 61 -16.69 -3.60 -20.24
C SER A 61 -17.15 -4.95 -19.69
N GLY A 62 -17.02 -6.02 -20.48
CA GLY A 62 -17.42 -7.38 -20.11
C GLY A 62 -16.47 -8.09 -19.15
N SER A 63 -15.29 -7.55 -18.86
CA SER A 63 -14.34 -8.21 -17.96
C SER A 63 -14.54 -7.86 -16.50
N LYS A 64 -15.45 -6.96 -16.11
CA LYS A 64 -15.63 -6.58 -14.70
C LYS A 64 -16.35 -7.69 -13.93
N LEU A 65 -15.74 -8.14 -12.83
CA LEU A 65 -16.42 -9.03 -11.90
C LEU A 65 -17.56 -8.27 -11.21
N GLY A 66 -18.59 -9.01 -10.78
CA GLY A 66 -19.82 -8.47 -10.24
C GLY A 66 -19.64 -7.53 -9.04
N THR A 67 -20.71 -6.83 -8.67
CA THR A 67 -20.69 -5.70 -7.70
C THR A 67 -20.24 -6.07 -6.28
N ARG A 68 -20.15 -7.36 -5.93
CA ARG A 68 -19.89 -7.83 -4.57
C ARG A 68 -18.41 -7.76 -4.15
N HIS A 69 -17.47 -7.78 -5.09
CA HIS A 69 -16.04 -7.77 -4.78
C HIS A 69 -15.42 -6.41 -5.11
N ARG A 70 -15.59 -5.40 -4.26
CA ARG A 70 -14.90 -4.11 -4.43
C ARG A 70 -13.79 -3.99 -3.39
N PHE A 71 -12.56 -3.78 -3.86
CA PHE A 71 -11.45 -3.39 -3.01
C PHE A 71 -11.60 -1.91 -2.68
N THR A 72 -11.60 -1.57 -1.40
CA THR A 72 -11.88 -0.22 -0.93
C THR A 72 -10.58 0.54 -0.73
N ALA A 73 -10.65 1.88 -0.63
CA ALA A 73 -9.48 2.68 -0.30
C ALA A 73 -8.81 2.15 0.97
N GLY A 74 -7.49 2.17 0.98
CA GLY A 74 -6.67 1.70 2.09
C GLY A 74 -6.54 0.19 2.22
N SER A 75 -7.17 -0.61 1.35
CA SER A 75 -6.94 -2.05 1.29
C SER A 75 -5.53 -2.36 0.77
N ILE A 76 -4.81 -3.23 1.49
CA ILE A 76 -3.55 -3.83 1.04
C ILE A 76 -3.89 -5.15 0.35
N VAL A 77 -3.41 -5.33 -0.87
CA VAL A 77 -3.71 -6.50 -1.71
C VAL A 77 -2.40 -7.18 -2.08
N VAL A 78 -2.35 -8.50 -1.91
CA VAL A 78 -1.21 -9.33 -2.32
C VAL A 78 -1.38 -9.71 -3.78
N ILE A 79 -0.34 -9.44 -4.58
CA ILE A 79 -0.29 -9.65 -6.03
C ILE A 79 0.74 -10.73 -6.33
N ASP A 80 0.35 -11.75 -7.09
CA ASP A 80 1.23 -12.86 -7.48
C ASP A 80 1.74 -12.75 -8.93
N LYS A 81 0.99 -12.06 -9.79
CA LYS A 81 1.37 -11.81 -11.18
C LYS A 81 1.19 -10.36 -11.59
N ARG A 82 2.10 -9.88 -12.42
CA ARG A 82 2.02 -8.55 -13.04
C ARG A 82 2.17 -8.67 -14.54
N ARG A 83 1.35 -7.91 -15.28
CA ARG A 83 1.43 -7.84 -16.73
C ARG A 83 1.40 -6.39 -17.17
N ARG A 84 2.43 -5.94 -17.89
CA ARG A 84 2.49 -4.57 -18.39
C ARG A 84 1.70 -4.43 -19.70
N SER A 85 0.95 -3.35 -19.82
CA SER A 85 0.29 -2.91 -21.04
C SER A 85 0.33 -1.38 -21.11
N GLY A 86 1.29 -0.84 -21.88
CA GLY A 86 1.59 0.59 -21.90
C GLY A 86 1.99 1.15 -20.53
N TRP A 87 1.15 2.03 -19.98
CA TRP A 87 1.31 2.68 -18.67
C TRP A 87 0.68 1.90 -17.52
N THR A 88 -0.14 0.90 -17.83
CA THR A 88 -0.87 0.13 -16.84
C THR A 88 -0.15 -1.17 -16.54
N ARG A 89 0.03 -1.48 -15.27
CA ARG A 89 0.29 -2.84 -14.83
C ARG A 89 -1.02 -3.46 -14.39
N TRP A 90 -1.35 -4.57 -15.03
CA TRP A 90 -2.40 -5.48 -14.59
C TRP A 90 -1.84 -6.36 -13.48
N LEU A 91 -2.61 -6.49 -12.40
CA LEU A 91 -2.15 -7.09 -11.15
C LEU A 91 -3.09 -8.24 -10.80
N LYS A 92 -2.63 -9.49 -10.85
CA LYS A 92 -3.43 -10.65 -10.43
C LYS A 92 -3.38 -10.79 -8.92
N VAL A 93 -4.54 -10.93 -8.28
CA VAL A 93 -4.66 -11.11 -6.82
C VAL A 93 -4.28 -12.54 -6.45
N ALA A 94 -3.39 -12.70 -5.46
CA ALA A 94 -2.80 -13.98 -5.10
C ALA A 94 -3.75 -14.98 -4.39
N GLN A 95 -4.75 -14.48 -3.66
CA GLN A 95 -5.63 -15.27 -2.79
C GLN A 95 -7.01 -15.54 -3.40
N ASP A 96 -7.20 -15.27 -4.68
CA ASP A 96 -8.47 -15.44 -5.37
C ASP A 96 -8.35 -16.60 -6.35
N ASP A 97 -9.19 -17.62 -6.19
CA ASP A 97 -9.23 -18.77 -7.10
C ASP A 97 -9.83 -18.36 -8.46
N ASP A 98 -10.68 -17.34 -8.46
CA ASP A 98 -11.17 -16.72 -9.69
C ASP A 98 -10.09 -15.80 -10.27
N ASP A 99 -9.91 -15.80 -11.59
CA ASP A 99 -8.94 -14.91 -12.25
C ASP A 99 -9.25 -13.42 -11.95
N CYS A 100 -8.67 -12.90 -10.86
CA CYS A 100 -9.01 -11.61 -10.28
C CYS A 100 -7.88 -10.61 -10.58
N TRP A 101 -8.12 -9.75 -11.57
CA TRP A 101 -7.17 -8.76 -12.06
C TRP A 101 -7.57 -7.34 -11.64
N LEU A 102 -6.61 -6.61 -11.10
CA LEU A 102 -6.67 -5.19 -10.80
C LEU A 102 -5.70 -4.42 -11.71
N PHE A 103 -5.59 -3.11 -11.52
CA PHE A 103 -4.65 -2.26 -12.24
C PHE A 103 -4.12 -1.13 -11.37
N ASP A 104 -2.84 -0.78 -11.52
CA ASP A 104 -2.21 0.32 -10.78
C ASP A 104 -2.62 1.69 -11.34
N ILE A 105 -2.54 1.88 -12.65
CA ILE A 105 -2.87 3.11 -13.36
C ILE A 105 -4.03 2.81 -14.30
N SER A 106 -5.09 3.61 -14.20
CA SER A 106 -6.28 3.45 -15.04
C SER A 106 -5.96 3.69 -16.52
N PRO A 107 -6.25 2.73 -17.41
CA PRO A 107 -6.10 2.91 -18.86
C PRO A 107 -6.94 4.06 -19.44
N LYS A 108 -8.04 4.45 -18.77
CA LYS A 108 -8.99 5.46 -19.27
C LYS A 108 -8.52 6.90 -19.03
N ASP A 109 -8.01 7.18 -17.84
CA ASP A 109 -7.75 8.55 -17.37
C ASP A 109 -6.35 8.73 -16.77
N ARG A 110 -5.51 7.69 -16.83
CA ARG A 110 -4.12 7.66 -16.32
C ARG A 110 -4.00 8.02 -14.83
N LYS A 111 -5.10 7.96 -14.08
CA LYS A 111 -5.08 8.16 -12.63
C LYS A 111 -4.51 6.92 -11.93
N VAL A 112 -3.64 7.15 -10.95
CA VAL A 112 -3.14 6.13 -10.05
C VAL A 112 -4.28 5.65 -9.15
N ARG A 113 -4.56 4.35 -9.20
CA ARG A 113 -5.58 3.67 -8.39
C ARG A 113 -4.95 2.75 -7.35
N MET A 114 -3.75 2.23 -7.60
CA MET A 114 -2.97 1.46 -6.63
C MET A 114 -1.50 1.86 -6.67
N VAL A 115 -0.81 1.73 -5.54
CA VAL A 115 0.64 1.92 -5.43
C VAL A 115 1.29 0.71 -4.81
N GLU A 116 2.46 0.32 -5.32
CA GLU A 116 3.26 -0.75 -4.73
C GLU A 116 3.82 -0.29 -3.38
N VAL A 117 3.72 -1.15 -2.36
CA VAL A 117 4.15 -0.86 -1.00
C VAL A 117 5.03 -1.98 -0.45
N GLU A 118 5.99 -1.58 0.39
CA GLU A 118 6.63 -2.45 1.36
C GLU A 118 5.64 -2.66 2.52
N PHE A 119 5.23 -3.90 2.73
CA PHE A 119 4.41 -4.30 3.87
C PHE A 119 5.26 -5.14 4.83
N GLN A 120 5.20 -4.81 6.12
CA GLN A 120 5.90 -5.56 7.16
C GLN A 120 4.95 -5.78 8.33
N SER A 121 4.81 -7.03 8.77
CA SER A 121 4.21 -7.36 10.07
C SER A 121 5.32 -7.70 11.08
N GLY A 122 5.08 -7.38 12.34
CA GLY A 122 6.06 -7.55 13.40
C GLY A 122 5.66 -6.77 14.63
N GLU A 123 6.57 -6.59 15.56
CA GLU A 123 6.33 -5.79 16.76
C GLU A 123 7.45 -4.76 16.88
N TRP A 124 7.07 -3.49 16.95
CA TRP A 124 7.99 -2.37 17.06
C TRP A 124 7.51 -1.38 18.11
N SER A 125 8.44 -0.75 18.82
CA SER A 125 8.14 0.28 19.80
C SER A 125 8.42 1.68 19.22
N TYR A 126 7.43 2.57 19.30
CA TYR A 126 7.55 3.96 18.87
C TYR A 126 7.22 4.90 20.02
N GLU A 127 7.97 5.97 20.17
CA GLU A 127 7.66 7.04 21.10
C GLU A 127 6.82 8.10 20.39
N VAL A 128 5.78 8.53 21.08
CA VAL A 128 4.87 9.58 20.63
C VAL A 128 5.50 10.94 20.85
N CYS A 129 5.59 11.75 19.79
CA CYS A 129 6.24 13.06 19.83
C CYS A 129 5.25 14.24 19.73
N VAL A 130 3.95 13.94 19.80
CA VAL A 130 2.84 14.88 19.69
C VAL A 130 1.81 14.59 20.79
N ASP A 131 0.95 15.55 21.08
CA ASP A 131 -0.11 15.46 22.09
C ASP A 131 -1.43 14.88 21.55
N HIS A 132 -1.53 14.71 20.24
CA HIS A 132 -2.67 14.10 19.56
C HIS A 132 -2.24 13.31 18.33
N LEU A 133 -2.94 12.21 18.05
CA LEU A 133 -2.74 11.40 16.85
C LEU A 133 -4.02 11.29 16.05
N ASP A 134 -3.87 11.44 14.73
CA ASP A 134 -4.92 11.13 13.77
C ASP A 134 -4.91 9.64 13.47
N VAL A 135 -5.93 8.94 13.96
CA VAL A 135 -6.10 7.49 13.79
C VAL A 135 -7.10 7.24 12.67
N LEU A 136 -6.63 6.57 11.63
CA LEU A 136 -7.38 6.15 10.47
C LEU A 136 -7.83 4.70 10.63
N PRO A 137 -9.01 4.30 10.10
CA PRO A 137 -9.40 2.90 10.08
C PRO A 137 -8.53 2.07 9.13
N ARG A 138 -7.87 2.72 8.16
CA ARG A 138 -7.05 2.10 7.10
C ARG A 138 -5.93 3.04 6.64
N PRO A 139 -4.84 2.51 6.06
CA PRO A 139 -3.75 3.33 5.53
C PRO A 139 -4.18 4.02 4.23
N GLU A 140 -4.55 5.30 4.26
CA GLU A 140 -5.05 6.02 3.09
C GLU A 140 -4.27 7.33 2.86
N PHE A 141 -3.84 7.58 1.62
CA PHE A 141 -3.19 8.84 1.25
C PHE A 141 -4.18 9.99 1.10
N GLY A 142 -3.74 11.19 1.45
CA GLY A 142 -4.46 12.43 1.13
C GLY A 142 -5.75 12.64 1.91
N ARG A 143 -6.02 11.84 2.95
CA ARG A 143 -7.08 12.17 3.90
C ARG A 143 -6.59 13.24 4.87
N SER A 144 -7.35 14.32 4.95
CA SER A 144 -7.19 15.29 6.04
C SER A 144 -7.81 14.76 7.33
N SER A 145 -7.27 15.19 8.47
CA SER A 145 -7.81 14.96 9.83
C SER A 145 -9.29 15.35 9.96
N ALA A 146 -9.77 16.26 9.11
CA ALA A 146 -11.18 16.69 9.03
C ALA A 146 -12.13 15.68 8.35
N SER A 147 -11.66 14.53 7.87
CA SER A 147 -12.54 13.55 7.24
C SER A 147 -13.32 12.73 8.27
N VAL A 148 -14.59 12.43 7.98
CA VAL A 148 -15.59 11.82 8.90
C VAL A 148 -15.16 10.52 9.58
N SER A 149 -14.15 9.81 9.06
CA SER A 149 -13.67 8.55 9.66
C SER A 149 -12.29 8.65 10.31
N CYS A 150 -11.69 9.84 10.42
CA CYS A 150 -10.46 10.04 11.18
C CYS A 150 -10.82 10.32 12.64
N LYS A 151 -10.27 9.53 13.57
CA LYS A 151 -10.43 9.76 15.01
C LYS A 151 -9.19 10.47 15.53
N VAL A 152 -9.37 11.70 16.00
CA VAL A 152 -8.31 12.39 16.76
C VAL A 152 -8.26 11.78 18.15
N VAL A 153 -7.13 11.19 18.53
CA VAL A 153 -6.94 10.57 19.84
C VAL A 153 -5.91 11.38 20.62
N PRO A 154 -6.29 12.01 21.75
CA PRO A 154 -5.34 12.61 22.68
C PRO A 154 -4.38 11.55 23.19
N ILE A 155 -3.09 11.84 23.20
CA ILE A 155 -2.06 10.91 23.64
C ILE A 155 -0.92 11.67 24.32
N GLU A 156 -0.36 11.09 25.36
CA GLU A 156 0.73 11.72 26.10
C GLU A 156 2.02 11.70 25.27
N GLN A 157 2.65 12.86 25.11
CA GLN A 157 3.98 12.95 24.51
C GLN A 157 4.99 12.17 25.36
N GLY A 158 5.86 11.40 24.72
CA GLY A 158 6.80 10.49 25.39
C GLY A 158 6.23 9.10 25.65
N LYS A 159 4.92 8.89 25.45
CA LYS A 159 4.32 7.55 25.55
C LYS A 159 4.90 6.63 24.49
N VAL A 160 5.29 5.42 24.89
CA VAL A 160 5.68 4.37 23.95
C VAL A 160 4.43 3.59 23.53
N VAL A 161 4.28 3.37 22.22
CA VAL A 161 3.21 2.61 21.60
C VAL A 161 3.77 1.45 20.78
N THR A 162 2.96 0.41 20.65
CA THR A 162 3.31 -0.81 19.92
C THR A 162 2.75 -0.74 18.51
N VAL A 163 3.62 -0.88 17.52
CA VAL A 163 3.25 -0.94 16.11
C VAL A 163 3.32 -2.39 15.65
N LEU A 164 2.24 -2.86 15.02
CA LEU A 164 2.10 -4.24 14.56
C LEU A 164 2.36 -4.40 13.05
N GLU A 165 2.08 -3.35 12.28
CA GLU A 165 2.22 -3.36 10.83
C GLU A 165 2.79 -2.03 10.34
N ARG A 166 3.63 -2.10 9.32
CA ARG A 166 4.23 -0.93 8.66
C ARG A 166 3.98 -1.03 7.16
N VAL A 167 3.53 0.08 6.58
CA VAL A 167 3.26 0.20 5.14
C VAL A 167 4.02 1.42 4.62
N ARG A 168 4.84 1.23 3.59
CA ARG A 168 5.56 2.33 2.94
C ARG A 168 5.49 2.19 1.43
N PRO A 169 5.17 3.24 0.65
CA PRO A 169 5.35 3.21 -0.80
C PRO A 169 6.77 2.82 -1.18
N VAL A 170 6.89 1.89 -2.13
CA VAL A 170 8.19 1.58 -2.76
C VAL A 170 8.73 2.83 -3.46
N ALA A 171 7.84 3.56 -4.13
CA ALA A 171 8.12 4.85 -4.76
C ALA A 171 7.25 5.95 -4.13
N GLY A 172 7.88 6.96 -3.55
CA GLY A 172 7.19 8.12 -2.96
C GLY A 172 7.62 8.42 -1.53
N ARG A 173 6.80 9.20 -0.83
CA ARG A 173 7.00 9.59 0.57
C ARG A 173 5.80 9.18 1.41
N GLY A 174 6.04 9.16 2.71
CA GLY A 174 5.06 8.81 3.72
C GLY A 174 5.11 7.32 4.10
N ALA A 175 4.55 7.02 5.26
CA ALA A 175 4.36 5.65 5.75
C ALA A 175 3.09 5.59 6.60
N PHE A 176 2.59 4.39 6.83
CA PHE A 176 1.50 4.13 7.77
C PHE A 176 1.94 3.09 8.78
N LEU A 177 1.54 3.30 10.03
CA LEU A 177 1.80 2.41 11.15
C LEU A 177 0.48 1.97 11.76
N SER A 178 0.26 0.66 11.87
CA SER A 178 -0.86 0.10 12.61
C SER A 178 -0.49 0.06 14.09
N VAL A 179 -1.17 0.84 14.92
CA VAL A 179 -0.86 1.02 16.35
C VAL A 179 -1.82 0.17 17.19
N ALA A 180 -1.27 -0.78 17.94
CA ALA A 180 -2.04 -1.79 18.67
C ALA A 180 -3.03 -1.17 19.67
N GLU A 181 -2.55 -0.20 20.46
CA GLU A 181 -3.31 0.43 21.54
C GLU A 181 -4.43 1.34 21.02
N LEU A 182 -4.34 1.78 19.76
CA LEU A 182 -5.30 2.69 19.14
C LEU A 182 -6.30 1.98 18.24
N GLY A 183 -6.03 0.71 17.86
CA GLY A 183 -6.89 -0.07 16.98
C GLY A 183 -7.03 0.54 15.59
N GLY A 184 -5.97 1.16 15.06
CA GLY A 184 -6.01 1.84 13.76
C GLY A 184 -4.63 2.27 13.26
N TRP A 185 -4.65 3.04 12.18
CA TRP A 185 -3.48 3.44 11.41
C TRP A 185 -3.12 4.90 11.63
N VAL A 186 -1.85 5.17 11.87
CA VAL A 186 -1.31 6.54 11.94
C VAL A 186 -0.47 6.80 10.70
N SER A 187 -0.61 7.99 10.13
CA SER A 187 0.22 8.44 9.01
C SER A 187 1.50 9.11 9.51
N LEU A 188 2.63 8.73 8.93
CA LEU A 188 3.89 9.44 9.02
C LEU A 188 4.10 10.19 7.71
N THR A 189 4.10 11.52 7.75
CA THR A 189 4.40 12.39 6.60
C THR A 189 5.65 13.22 6.83
#